data_AF-A0A151JCT3-F1
#
_entry.id   AF-A0A151JCT3-F1
#
_cell.length_a   1.000
_cell.length_b   1.000
_cell.length_c   1.000
_cell.angle_alpha   90.00
_cell.angle_beta   90.00
_cell.angle_gamma   90.00
#
_symmetry.space_group_name_H-M   'P 1'
#
loop_
_entity.id
_entity.type
_entity.pdbx_description
1 polymer ?
#
loop_
_entity_poly.entity_id
_entity_poly.type
_entity_poly.pdbx_seq_one_letter_code
_entity_poly.pdbx_strand_id
1 'polypeptide(L)' 'MSGSEIALLTVGEDTIALYNGRTSNYEECVVAYFQGPDGWGVAMNIRPEELDSFVNRPLWQSAFIAFAKNKLGMGAA' A
#
# COMPACT_ATOMS: atom_id res chain seq x y z
N MET A 1 11.42 -8.76 3.71
CA MET A 1 11.18 -7.41 4.27
C MET A 1 10.96 -7.57 5.77
N SER A 2 11.75 -6.92 6.61
CA SER A 2 11.57 -6.91 8.08
C SER A 2 11.25 -5.50 8.55
N GLY A 3 10.22 -4.89 7.96
CA GLY A 3 9.58 -3.71 8.54
C GLY A 3 8.49 -4.19 9.48
N SER A 4 8.45 -3.67 10.70
CA SER A 4 7.32 -3.94 11.60
C SER A 4 6.05 -3.37 10.98
N GLU A 5 5.00 -4.19 10.85
CA GLU A 5 3.68 -3.74 10.44
C GLU A 5 3.20 -2.65 11.40
N ILE A 6 2.78 -1.52 10.85
CA ILE A 6 2.27 -0.37 11.60
C ILE A 6 0.76 -0.49 11.75
N ALA A 7 0.07 -0.83 10.66
CA ALA A 7 -1.38 -0.88 10.61
C ALA A 7 -1.87 -1.66 9.38
N LEU A 8 -3.14 -2.06 9.44
CA LEU A 8 -3.89 -2.63 8.33
C LEU A 8 -5.09 -1.73 8.04
N LEU A 9 -5.24 -1.32 6.78
CA LEU A 9 -6.40 -0.58 6.31
C LEU A 9 -7.31 -1.52 5.52
N THR A 10 -8.59 -1.57 5.90
CA THR A 10 -9.62 -2.35 5.19
C THR A 10 -10.44 -1.41 4.32
N VAL A 11 -10.53 -1.73 3.02
CA VAL A 11 -11.27 -0.94 2.03
C VAL A 11 -12.18 -1.90 1.26
N GLY A 12 -13.45 -1.96 1.66
CA GLY A 12 -14.35 -3.00 1.15
C GLY A 12 -13.87 -4.38 1.59
N GLU A 13 -13.59 -5.26 0.63
CA GLU A 13 -13.05 -6.61 0.86
C GLU A 13 -11.52 -6.67 0.77
N ASP A 14 -10.89 -5.57 0.34
CA ASP A 14 -9.45 -5.48 0.14
C ASP A 14 -8.74 -4.95 1.38
N THR A 15 -7.47 -5.31 1.53
CA THR A 15 -6.62 -4.83 2.62
C THR A 15 -5.33 -4.22 2.10
N ILE A 16 -4.89 -3.16 2.78
CA ILE A 16 -3.59 -2.51 2.57
C ILE A 16 -2.83 -2.61 3.88
N ALA A 17 -1.70 -3.31 3.87
CA ALA A 17 -0.80 -3.35 5.02
C ALA A 17 0.19 -2.17 4.94
N LEU A 18 0.41 -1.50 6.06
CA LEU A 18 1.35 -0.39 6.19
C LEU A 18 2.57 -0.83 7.00
N TYR A 19 3.76 -0.61 6.47
CA TYR A 19 5.03 -0.95 7.13
C TYR A 19 5.93 0.26 7.26
N ASN A 20 6.75 0.27 8.31
CA ASN A 20 7.88 1.20 8.37
C ASN A 20 8.91 0.78 7.32
N GLY A 21 9.36 1.74 6.50
CA GLY A 21 10.32 1.51 5.44
C GLY A 21 11.35 2.61 5.33
N ARG A 22 12.30 2.38 4.41
CA ARG A 22 13.26 3.38 3.96
C ARG A 22 13.41 3.29 2.45
N THR A 23 13.58 4.43 1.81
CA THR A 23 13.95 4.53 0.39
C THR A 23 15.41 4.09 0.17
N SER A 24 15.84 4.01 -1.08
CA SER A 24 17.22 3.62 -1.43
C SER A 24 18.28 4.65 -0.98
N ASN A 25 17.89 5.90 -0.75
CA ASN A 25 18.70 6.95 -0.14
C ASN A 25 18.54 7.04 1.39
N TYR A 26 17.95 6.02 2.03
CA TYR A 26 17.77 5.90 3.49
C TYR A 26 16.80 6.89 4.14
N GLU A 27 15.98 7.59 3.35
CA GLU A 27 14.92 8.45 3.89
C GLU A 27 13.78 7.58 4.43
N GLU A 28 13.23 7.98 5.58
CA GLU A 28 12.11 7.28 6.19
C GLU A 28 10.84 7.41 5.34
N CYS A 29 10.11 6.31 5.19
CA CYS A 29 8.85 6.28 4.48
C CYS A 29 7.91 5.23 5.10
N VAL A 30 6.64 5.33 4.74
CA VAL A 30 5.67 4.25 4.98
C VAL A 30 5.48 3.47 3.69
N VAL A 31 5.56 2.16 3.77
CA VAL A 31 5.29 1.27 2.64
C VAL A 31 3.85 0.80 2.74
N ALA A 32 3.00 1.25 1.82
CA ALA A 32 1.68 0.67 1.61
C ALA A 32 1.80 -0.54 0.69
N TYR A 33 1.28 -1.67 1.12
CA TYR A 33 1.40 -2.94 0.44
C TYR A 33 0.03 -3.59 0.24
N PHE A 34 -0.27 -3.93 -1.01
CA PHE A 34 -1.43 -4.72 -1.39
C PHE A 34 -0.96 -6.13 -1.76
N GLN A 35 -1.44 -7.13 -1.01
CA GLN A 35 -1.14 -8.55 -1.26
C GLN A 35 -2.02 -9.07 -2.40
N GLY A 36 -1.36 -9.53 -3.45
CA GLY A 36 -1.98 -10.23 -4.58
C GLY A 36 -1.92 -11.76 -4.44
N PRO A 37 -2.44 -12.48 -5.45
CA PRO A 37 -2.40 -13.93 -5.52
C PRO A 37 -0.96 -14.48 -5.61
N ASP A 38 -0.80 -15.76 -5.25
CA ASP A 38 0.44 -16.53 -5.41
C ASP A 38 1.69 -15.89 -4.78
N GLY A 39 1.50 -15.14 -3.69
CA GLY A 39 2.60 -14.48 -2.97
C GLY A 39 3.12 -13.20 -3.62
N TRP A 40 2.52 -12.75 -4.73
CA TRP A 40 2.85 -11.47 -5.36
C TRP A 40 2.15 -10.30 -4.65
N GLY A 41 2.63 -9.08 -4.86
CA GLY A 41 1.98 -7.89 -4.33
C GLY A 41 2.54 -6.61 -4.92
N VAL A 42 1.86 -5.50 -4.63
CA VAL A 42 2.25 -4.17 -5.09
C VAL A 42 2.55 -3.32 -3.88
N ALA A 43 3.71 -2.68 -3.89
CA ALA A 43 4.14 -1.76 -2.85
C ALA A 43 4.21 -0.32 -3.39
N MET A 44 3.86 0.64 -2.55
CA MET A 44 4.02 2.07 -2.80
C MET A 44 4.67 2.71 -1.59
N ASN A 45 5.69 3.54 -1.82
CA ASN A 45 6.29 4.35 -0.78
C ASN A 45 5.48 5.64 -0.61
N ILE A 46 5.08 5.92 0.63
CA ILE A 46 4.36 7.11 1.06
C ILE A 46 5.32 7.92 1.92
N ARG A 47 5.44 9.22 1.65
CA ARG A 47 6.23 10.09 2.50
C ARG A 47 5.56 10.22 3.87
N PRO A 48 6.31 10.28 4.99
CA PRO A 48 5.71 10.37 6.32
C PRO A 48 4.68 11.50 6.46
N GLU A 49 4.94 12.66 5.85
CA GLU A 49 4.05 13.82 5.86
C GLU A 49 2.75 13.64 5.05
N GLU A 50 2.71 12.66 4.15
CA GLU A 50 1.53 12.35 3.32
C GLU A 50 0.70 11.19 3.89
N LEU A 51 1.19 10.50 4.92
CA LEU A 51 0.54 9.34 5.52
C LEU A 51 -0.88 9.67 5.99
N ASP A 52 -1.05 10.74 6.77
CA ASP A 52 -2.35 11.13 7.30
C ASP A 52 -3.34 11.45 6.18
N SER A 53 -2.88 12.03 5.08
CA SER A 53 -3.71 12.29 3.90
C SER A 53 -4.15 10.98 3.25
N PHE A 54 -3.26 10.00 3.12
CA PHE A 54 -3.59 8.70 2.55
C PHE A 54 -4.58 7.91 3.42
N VAL A 55 -4.33 7.83 4.73
CA VAL A 55 -5.15 7.06 5.69
C VAL A 55 -6.56 7.66 5.85
N ASN A 56 -6.70 8.99 5.73
CA ASN A 56 -7.99 9.66 5.90
C ASN A 56 -8.74 9.92 4.59
N ARG A 57 -8.23 9.49 3.43
CA ARG A 57 -8.87 9.69 2.13
C ARG A 57 -9.17 8.36 1.44
N PRO A 58 -10.40 7.82 1.61
CA PRO A 58 -10.81 6.57 0.97
C PRO A 58 -10.58 6.53 -0.53
N LEU A 59 -10.73 7.67 -1.23
CA LEU A 59 -10.47 7.78 -2.67
C LEU A 59 -9.04 7.38 -3.04
N TRP A 60 -8.04 7.76 -2.24
CA TRP A 60 -6.63 7.46 -2.51
C TRP A 60 -6.33 5.98 -2.27
N GLN A 61 -6.94 5.39 -1.26
CA GLN A 61 -6.81 3.97 -0.94
C GLN A 61 -7.44 3.12 -2.04
N SER A 62 -8.66 3.45 -2.47
CA SER A 62 -9.34 2.78 -3.57
C SER A 62 -8.57 2.92 -4.89
N ALA A 63 -7.99 4.10 -5.18
CA ALA A 63 -7.16 4.31 -6.36
C ALA A 63 -5.89 3.44 -6.33
N PHE A 64 -5.22 3.34 -5.17
CA PHE A 64 -4.07 2.45 -5.00
C PHE A 64 -4.44 0.98 -5.21
N ILE A 65 -5.56 0.52 -4.63
CA ILE A 65 -6.04 -0.86 -4.83
C ILE A 65 -6.37 -1.12 -6.30
N ALA A 66 -7.07 -0.21 -6.96
CA ALA A 66 -7.38 -0.35 -8.39
C ALA A 66 -6.12 -0.43 -9.25
N PHE A 67 -5.12 0.41 -8.96
CA PHE A 67 -3.81 0.35 -9.60
C PHE A 67 -3.11 -0.99 -9.33
N ALA A 68 -3.09 -1.45 -8.08
CA ALA A 68 -2.46 -2.70 -7.68
C ALA A 68 -3.10 -3.90 -8.38
N LYS A 69 -4.43 -3.98 -8.39
CA LYS A 69 -5.20 -5.01 -9.10
C LYS A 69 -4.91 -5.00 -10.59
N ASN A 70 -4.84 -3.83 -11.22
CA ASN A 70 -4.47 -3.72 -12.62
C ASN A 70 -3.06 -4.29 -12.89
N LYS A 71 -2.07 -3.94 -12.06
CA LYS A 71 -0.69 -4.44 -12.18
C LYS A 71 -0.56 -5.94 -11.95
N LEU A 72 -1.42 -6.51 -11.10
CA LEU A 72 -1.47 -7.93 -10.80
C LEU A 72 -2.33 -8.72 -11.80
N GLY A 73 -2.91 -8.08 -12.82
CA GLY A 73 -3.81 -8.74 -13.77
C GLY A 73 -5.15 -9.17 -13.16
N MET A 74 -5.53 -8.57 -12.03
CA MET A 74 -6.78 -8.80 -11.31
C MET A 74 -7.86 -7.77 -11.64
N GLY A 75 -7.50 -6.71 -12.38
CA GLY A 75 -8.47 -5.73 -12.87
C GLY A 75 -9.36 -6.38 -13.94
N ALA A 76 -10.67 -6.15 -13.85
CA ALA A 76 -11.62 -6.63 -14.85
C ALA A 76 -11.22 -6.21 -16.26
N ALA A 77 -11.39 -7.13 -17.21
CA ALA A 77 -11.45 -6.81 -18.65
C ALA A 77 -12.71 -5.99 -18.96
#